data_AF-A0A7S2ERM0-F1
#
_entry.id   AF-A0A7S2ERM0-F1
#
_cell.length_a   1.000
_cell.length_b   1.000
_cell.length_c   1.000
_cell.angle_alpha   90.00
_cell.angle_beta   90.00
_cell.angle_gamma   90.00
#
_symmetry.space_group_name_H-M   'P 1'
#
loop_
_entity.id
_entity.type
_entity.pdbx_description
1 polymer ?
#
loop_
_entity_poly.entity_id
_entity_poly.type
_entity_poly.pdbx_seq_one_letter_code
_entity_poly.pdbx_strand_id
1 'polypeptide(L)'
;MSSTTKEDEHESNSSEKTTTSSSSSSNTPSAPTTNNNNTNDDDILKGYEMHDWKPSPHLTPDENYMDMIMLLTRNSKCRQGSMACVLVHPQSSSSSSSVVIAASTNQSLFTPNSSDIHAEVAALGQACQNGKMTMGCTAYITMPPCKKCFMSLYASGITRIVSRQSLPENSILVQVAKQKGIEMIGLDKDMKERQDLRIQTIVGANKIQKHDDDGNDDDVDKNDVVQERKRRREEKQARKEQAKQKKQQL
;
A
#
# COMPACT_ATOMS: atom_id res chain seq x y z
N MET A 1 -37.71 -65.55 22.12
CA MET A 1 -38.77 -65.87 23.12
C MET A 1 -39.03 -64.56 23.83
N SER A 2 -40.05 -63.83 23.37
CA SER A 2 -41.34 -63.67 24.09
C SER A 2 -41.15 -62.74 25.30
N SER A 3 -41.89 -61.68 25.54
CA SER A 3 -43.07 -61.04 24.96
C SER A 3 -43.13 -59.68 25.68
N THR A 4 -43.42 -58.57 25.01
CA THR A 4 -44.73 -57.88 25.04
C THR A 4 -45.31 -57.63 26.44
N THR A 5 -45.57 -56.36 26.77
CA THR A 5 -46.88 -55.75 27.14
C THR A 5 -46.63 -54.41 27.86
N LYS A 6 -47.01 -53.27 27.27
CA LYS A 6 -48.35 -52.62 27.24
C LYS A 6 -48.62 -51.83 28.52
N GLU A 7 -48.74 -50.50 28.41
CA GLU A 7 -50.01 -49.73 28.47
C GLU A 7 -50.32 -49.40 29.95
N ASP A 8 -50.61 -48.17 30.38
CA ASP A 8 -51.71 -47.27 30.04
C ASP A 8 -51.50 -45.97 30.87
N GLU A 9 -51.69 -44.76 30.34
CA GLU A 9 -52.93 -43.93 30.44
C GLU A 9 -53.29 -43.52 31.89
N HIS A 10 -53.83 -42.37 32.25
CA HIS A 10 -54.13 -41.04 31.68
C HIS A 10 -54.65 -40.21 32.90
N GLU A 11 -54.86 -38.89 32.71
CA GLU A 11 -55.64 -37.93 33.55
C GLU A 11 -54.77 -36.93 34.36
N SER A 12 -54.70 -35.64 33.97
CA SER A 12 -55.73 -34.57 33.99
C SER A 12 -56.09 -34.17 35.43
N ASN A 13 -56.24 -32.91 35.87
CA ASN A 13 -56.46 -31.64 35.21
C ASN A 13 -56.28 -30.50 36.27
N SER A 14 -56.46 -29.24 35.83
CA SER A 14 -56.63 -27.97 36.57
C SER A 14 -55.34 -27.12 36.72
N SER A 15 -55.10 -26.12 35.86
CA SER A 15 -55.78 -24.83 35.69
C SER A 15 -55.49 -23.82 36.79
N GLU A 16 -54.46 -23.00 36.59
CA GLU A 16 -54.54 -21.59 36.98
C GLU A 16 -53.82 -20.71 35.95
N LYS A 17 -54.52 -19.64 35.58
CA LYS A 17 -54.31 -18.80 34.41
C LYS A 17 -53.74 -17.47 34.90
N THR A 18 -52.51 -17.13 34.50
CA THR A 18 -52.07 -15.74 34.55
C THR A 18 -51.29 -15.39 33.29
N THR A 19 -51.87 -14.42 32.59
CA THR A 19 -51.44 -13.77 31.37
C THR A 19 -50.21 -12.89 31.60
N THR A 20 -49.16 -13.02 30.78
CA THR A 20 -48.36 -11.86 30.31
C THR A 20 -47.60 -12.20 29.03
N SER A 21 -47.99 -11.49 27.98
CA SER A 21 -47.33 -11.14 26.72
C SER A 21 -45.85 -11.51 26.49
N SER A 22 -45.65 -12.22 25.38
CA SER A 22 -44.58 -12.14 24.38
C SER A 22 -43.63 -10.92 24.38
N SER A 23 -42.33 -11.16 24.30
CA SER A 23 -41.51 -10.84 23.09
C SER A 23 -40.04 -11.19 23.32
N SER A 24 -39.52 -12.03 22.43
CA SER A 24 -38.13 -12.42 22.28
C SER A 24 -37.32 -11.34 21.54
N SER A 25 -36.22 -10.88 22.11
CA SER A 25 -35.25 -10.03 21.41
C SER A 25 -33.83 -10.50 21.69
N SER A 26 -33.30 -11.28 20.76
CA SER A 26 -31.88 -11.63 20.63
C SER A 26 -31.12 -10.40 20.13
N ASN A 27 -30.35 -9.74 21.00
CA ASN A 27 -29.44 -8.68 20.60
C ASN A 27 -28.14 -9.26 20.03
N THR A 28 -28.12 -9.49 18.72
CA THR A 28 -26.87 -9.58 17.95
C THR A 28 -26.38 -8.16 17.67
N PRO A 29 -25.10 -7.80 17.93
CA PRO A 29 -24.57 -6.51 17.52
C PRO A 29 -24.46 -6.50 16.00
N SER A 30 -25.30 -5.70 15.34
CA SER A 30 -25.23 -5.44 13.91
C SER A 30 -23.87 -4.81 13.57
N ALA A 31 -23.20 -5.37 12.57
CA ALA A 31 -21.98 -4.81 12.00
C ALA A 31 -22.20 -3.33 11.59
N PRO A 32 -21.21 -2.44 11.76
CA PRO A 32 -21.35 -1.06 11.36
C PRO A 32 -21.58 -1.00 9.85
N THR A 33 -22.71 -0.41 9.45
CA THR A 33 -23.06 -0.14 8.06
C THR A 33 -21.94 0.70 7.45
N THR A 34 -21.21 0.12 6.50
CA THR A 34 -20.17 0.81 5.74
C THR A 34 -20.80 1.99 5.01
N ASN A 35 -20.59 3.19 5.55
CA ASN A 35 -20.95 4.44 4.89
C ASN A 35 -20.03 4.57 3.68
N ASN A 36 -20.58 4.31 2.49
CA ASN A 36 -19.84 4.28 1.25
C ASN A 36 -19.58 5.72 0.79
N ASN A 37 -18.72 6.43 1.52
CA ASN A 37 -18.21 7.72 1.09
C ASN A 37 -17.26 7.46 -0.07
N ASN A 38 -17.77 7.78 -1.25
CA ASN A 38 -17.06 7.81 -2.52
C ASN A 38 -15.99 8.91 -2.43
N THR A 39 -14.86 8.59 -1.81
CA THR A 39 -13.67 9.46 -1.77
C THR A 39 -13.13 9.49 -3.20
N ASN A 40 -13.40 10.57 -3.90
CA ASN A 40 -12.79 10.84 -5.20
C ASN A 40 -11.26 10.76 -5.07
N ASP A 41 -10.56 10.27 -6.09
CA ASP A 41 -9.10 10.15 -6.12
C ASP A 41 -8.40 11.48 -5.72
N ASP A 42 -9.05 12.61 -5.98
CA ASP A 42 -8.63 13.97 -5.60
C ASP A 42 -8.39 14.15 -4.10
N ASP A 43 -9.11 13.44 -3.24
CA ASP A 43 -8.96 13.56 -1.78
C ASP A 43 -7.76 12.75 -1.26
N ILE A 44 -7.42 11.64 -1.92
CA ILE A 44 -6.29 10.78 -1.54
C ILE A 44 -4.95 11.43 -1.90
N LEU A 45 -4.91 12.14 -3.03
CA LEU A 45 -3.72 12.85 -3.50
C LEU A 45 -3.62 14.28 -2.97
N LYS A 46 -4.60 14.72 -2.16
CA LYS A 46 -4.64 16.06 -1.59
C LYS A 46 -3.41 16.32 -0.73
N GLY A 47 -2.68 17.40 -1.05
CA GLY A 47 -1.48 17.80 -0.32
C GLY A 47 -0.17 17.28 -0.91
N TYR A 48 -0.22 16.50 -1.99
CA TYR A 48 0.97 16.14 -2.78
C TYR A 48 1.10 17.05 -4.01
N GLU A 49 2.30 17.57 -4.27
CA GLU A 49 2.61 18.26 -5.53
C GLU A 49 2.73 17.22 -6.65
N MET A 50 1.69 17.15 -7.48
CA MET A 50 1.58 16.20 -8.60
C MET A 50 1.87 16.84 -9.97
N HIS A 51 2.25 18.12 -10.02
CA HIS A 51 2.61 18.83 -11.25
C HIS A 51 1.54 18.71 -12.38
N ASP A 52 0.26 18.88 -12.02
CA ASP A 52 -0.89 18.77 -12.94
C ASP A 52 -0.96 17.44 -13.71
N TRP A 53 -0.32 16.40 -13.19
CA TRP A 53 -0.28 15.10 -13.82
C TRP A 53 -1.68 14.51 -13.95
N LYS A 54 -1.93 13.92 -15.11
CA LYS A 54 -3.13 13.13 -15.41
C LYS A 54 -2.70 11.83 -16.07
N PRO A 55 -3.40 10.71 -15.80
CA PRO A 55 -3.17 9.46 -16.51
C PRO A 55 -3.29 9.66 -18.02
N SER A 56 -2.32 9.13 -18.77
CA SER A 56 -2.34 9.18 -20.24
C SER A 56 -3.10 7.98 -20.80
N PRO A 57 -4.00 8.17 -21.78
CA PRO A 57 -4.71 7.07 -22.44
C PRO A 57 -3.78 6.22 -23.33
N HIS A 58 -2.59 6.73 -23.66
CA HIS A 58 -1.58 6.03 -24.47
C HIS A 58 -0.65 5.14 -23.65
N LEU A 59 -0.76 5.18 -22.32
CA LEU A 59 0.03 4.37 -21.40
C LEU A 59 -0.82 3.25 -20.81
N THR A 60 -0.15 2.15 -20.48
CA THR A 60 -0.79 1.10 -19.69
C THR A 60 -1.16 1.62 -18.29
N PRO A 61 -2.13 1.01 -17.60
CA PRO A 61 -2.44 1.36 -16.21
C PRO A 61 -1.21 1.31 -15.31
N ASP A 62 -0.35 0.30 -15.47
CA ASP A 62 0.88 0.18 -14.71
C ASP A 62 1.84 1.34 -14.96
N GLU A 63 2.03 1.74 -16.21
CA GLU A 63 2.89 2.88 -16.53
C GLU A 63 2.35 4.18 -15.93
N ASN A 64 1.03 4.40 -15.98
CA ASN A 64 0.40 5.55 -15.34
C ASN A 64 0.62 5.55 -13.81
N TYR A 65 0.34 4.44 -13.13
CA TYR A 65 0.54 4.37 -11.68
C TYR A 65 2.01 4.41 -11.27
N MET A 66 2.91 3.87 -12.08
CA MET A 66 4.35 3.98 -11.85
C MET A 66 4.83 5.43 -12.02
N ASP A 67 4.27 6.19 -12.96
CA ASP A 67 4.56 7.62 -13.10
C ASP A 67 4.05 8.40 -11.88
N MET A 68 2.82 8.10 -11.45
CA MET A 68 2.22 8.67 -10.24
C MET A 68 3.10 8.41 -9.00
N ILE A 69 3.62 7.19 -8.83
CA ILE A 69 4.56 6.85 -7.75
C ILE A 69 5.81 7.72 -7.77
N MET A 70 6.35 8.01 -8.95
CA MET A 70 7.57 8.82 -9.07
C MET A 70 7.32 10.28 -8.73
N LEU A 71 6.15 10.83 -9.07
CA LEU A 71 5.74 12.17 -8.64
C LEU A 71 5.51 12.21 -7.13
N LEU A 72 4.76 11.25 -6.60
CA LEU A 72 4.48 11.13 -5.17
C LEU A 72 5.75 11.01 -4.35
N THR A 73 6.74 10.25 -4.83
CA THR A 73 8.05 10.07 -4.18
C THR A 73 8.76 11.42 -3.92
N ARG A 74 8.57 12.42 -4.78
CA ARG A 74 9.21 13.76 -4.65
C ARG A 74 8.74 14.53 -3.42
N ASN A 75 7.57 14.18 -2.89
CA ASN A 75 6.98 14.80 -1.71
C ASN A 75 7.53 14.24 -0.39
N SER A 76 8.40 13.21 -0.43
CA SER A 76 9.02 12.66 0.77
C SER A 76 10.15 13.56 1.29
N LYS A 77 10.07 13.92 2.58
CA LYS A 77 11.09 14.68 3.32
C LYS A 77 12.13 13.79 4.01
N CYS A 78 12.03 12.47 3.85
CA CYS A 78 12.92 11.54 4.55
C CYS A 78 14.33 11.48 3.94
N ARG A 79 15.35 11.56 4.80
CA ARG A 79 16.76 11.62 4.37
C ARG A 79 17.34 10.26 3.98
N GLN A 80 16.89 9.14 4.58
CA GLN A 80 17.37 7.79 4.24
C GLN A 80 16.96 7.30 2.84
N GLY A 81 16.11 8.05 2.15
CA GLY A 81 15.59 7.72 0.83
C GLY A 81 14.14 8.18 0.73
N SER A 82 13.79 8.74 -0.42
CA SER A 82 12.42 9.12 -0.73
C SER A 82 11.70 7.91 -1.31
N MET A 83 10.60 7.51 -0.66
CA MET A 83 9.85 6.31 -0.99
C MET A 83 8.36 6.64 -1.06
N ALA A 84 7.64 5.98 -1.97
CA ALA A 84 6.20 6.07 -2.08
C ALA A 84 5.57 4.69 -2.32
N CYS A 85 4.31 4.57 -1.92
CA CYS A 85 3.45 3.42 -2.20
C CYS A 85 2.03 3.91 -2.49
N VAL A 86 1.42 3.29 -3.51
CA VAL A 86 0.04 3.52 -3.93
C VAL A 86 -0.64 2.17 -3.95
N LEU A 87 -1.81 2.09 -3.33
CA LEU A 87 -2.67 0.93 -3.38
C LEU A 87 -3.81 1.21 -4.35
N VAL A 88 -3.97 0.32 -5.32
CA VAL A 88 -4.99 0.42 -6.36
C VAL A 88 -5.88 -0.80 -6.28
N HIS A 89 -7.17 -0.56 -6.15
CA HIS A 89 -8.16 -1.62 -6.26
C HIS A 89 -8.35 -1.95 -7.73
N PRO A 90 -8.22 -3.23 -8.13
CA PRO A 90 -8.45 -3.64 -9.51
C PRO A 90 -9.90 -3.35 -9.90
N GLN A 91 -10.12 -3.20 -11.20
CA GLN A 91 -11.46 -2.99 -11.75
C GLN A 91 -12.40 -4.11 -11.26
N SER A 92 -13.44 -3.74 -10.51
CA SER A 92 -14.53 -4.65 -10.13
C SER A 92 -15.55 -4.70 -11.25
N SER A 93 -16.34 -5.77 -11.35
CA SER A 93 -17.48 -5.88 -12.29
C SER A 93 -18.48 -4.71 -12.15
N SER A 94 -18.49 -4.02 -11.01
CA SER A 94 -19.33 -2.88 -10.70
C SER A 94 -18.71 -1.50 -10.98
N SER A 95 -17.43 -1.40 -11.31
CA SER A 95 -16.73 -0.14 -11.60
C SER A 95 -15.96 -0.26 -12.91
N SER A 96 -16.11 0.70 -13.81
CA SER A 96 -15.48 0.69 -15.14
C SER A 96 -13.97 0.92 -15.11
N SER A 97 -13.38 1.25 -13.96
CA SER A 97 -11.97 1.62 -13.84
C SER A 97 -11.39 1.21 -12.49
N SER A 98 -10.07 0.98 -12.46
CA SER A 98 -9.31 0.80 -11.23
C SER A 98 -9.31 2.09 -10.40
N VAL A 99 -9.34 1.95 -9.09
CA VAL A 99 -9.50 3.08 -8.16
C VAL A 99 -8.31 3.15 -7.23
N VAL A 100 -7.73 4.33 -7.05
CA VAL A 100 -6.70 4.54 -6.04
C VAL A 100 -7.39 4.55 -4.67
N ILE A 101 -6.94 3.70 -3.75
CA ILE A 101 -7.56 3.61 -2.40
C ILE A 101 -6.66 4.18 -1.31
N ALA A 102 -5.36 4.29 -1.58
CA ALA A 102 -4.38 4.93 -0.72
C ALA A 102 -3.14 5.33 -1.51
N ALA A 103 -2.50 6.41 -1.08
CA ALA A 103 -1.23 6.91 -1.59
C ALA A 103 -0.46 7.56 -0.45
N SER A 104 0.74 7.07 -0.16
CA SER A 104 1.58 7.66 0.89
C SER A 104 3.05 7.61 0.53
N THR A 105 3.81 8.56 1.10
CA THR A 105 5.26 8.51 1.19
C THR A 105 5.70 7.85 2.51
N ASN A 106 7.01 7.61 2.66
CA ASN A 106 7.58 7.24 3.95
C ASN A 106 7.53 8.40 4.96
N GLN A 107 7.26 8.07 6.21
CA GLN A 107 6.95 9.04 7.27
C GLN A 107 7.90 8.89 8.46
N SER A 108 8.15 10.02 9.13
CA SER A 108 8.87 10.11 10.39
C SER A 108 7.92 9.99 11.57
N LEU A 109 8.29 9.19 12.57
CA LEU A 109 7.49 9.04 13.78
C LEU A 109 8.25 9.48 15.03
N PHE A 110 9.50 9.05 15.17
CA PHE A 110 10.32 9.30 16.35
C PHE A 110 11.32 10.44 16.12
N THR A 111 11.91 10.50 14.93
CA THR A 111 12.94 11.50 14.60
C THR A 111 12.55 12.27 13.34
N PRO A 112 12.62 13.61 13.31
CA PRO A 112 12.34 14.39 12.11
C PRO A 112 13.14 13.91 10.90
N ASN A 113 12.47 13.83 9.75
CA ASN A 113 13.04 13.41 8.46
C ASN A 113 13.63 12.00 8.44
N SER A 114 13.30 11.16 9.43
CA SER A 114 13.63 9.74 9.43
C SER A 114 12.53 8.90 8.77
N SER A 115 12.91 7.81 8.11
CA SER A 115 11.97 6.88 7.47
C SER A 115 11.53 5.76 8.43
N ASP A 116 10.94 6.12 9.58
CA ASP A 116 10.49 5.16 10.59
C ASP A 116 9.34 4.29 10.08
N ILE A 117 8.37 4.92 9.42
CA ILE A 117 7.24 4.24 8.77
C ILE A 117 7.52 4.21 7.28
N HIS A 118 7.67 3.00 6.76
CA HIS A 118 7.84 2.76 5.33
C HIS A 118 6.55 3.11 4.56
N ALA A 119 6.70 3.54 3.30
CA ALA A 119 5.60 4.00 2.48
C ALA A 119 4.49 2.93 2.33
N GLU A 120 4.88 1.65 2.23
CA GLU A 120 3.96 0.51 2.14
C GLU A 120 3.05 0.39 3.37
N VAL A 121 3.65 0.53 4.56
CA VAL A 121 2.91 0.45 5.83
C VAL A 121 2.05 1.68 6.02
N ALA A 122 2.55 2.86 5.65
CA ALA A 122 1.80 4.10 5.69
C ALA A 122 0.57 4.06 4.77
N ALA A 123 0.71 3.54 3.54
CA ALA A 123 -0.41 3.39 2.61
C ALA A 123 -1.46 2.38 3.11
N LEU A 124 -1.04 1.24 3.69
CA LEU A 124 -1.97 0.33 4.35
C LEU A 124 -2.69 0.98 5.54
N GLY A 125 -1.97 1.79 6.32
CA GLY A 125 -2.54 2.56 7.42
C GLY A 125 -3.59 3.55 6.95
N GLN A 126 -3.31 4.30 5.88
CA GLN A 126 -4.25 5.25 5.28
C GLN A 126 -5.51 4.54 4.75
N ALA A 127 -5.35 3.41 4.04
CA ALA A 127 -6.49 2.61 3.57
C ALA A 127 -7.35 2.13 4.75
N CYS A 128 -6.73 1.65 5.82
CA CYS A 128 -7.41 1.20 7.03
C CYS A 128 -8.20 2.34 7.72
N GLN A 129 -7.56 3.50 7.93
CA GLN A 129 -8.20 4.67 8.54
C GLN A 129 -9.41 5.16 7.74
N ASN A 130 -9.35 5.02 6.41
CA ASN A 130 -10.42 5.41 5.50
C ASN A 130 -11.44 4.30 5.23
N GLY A 131 -11.34 3.16 5.92
CA GLY A 131 -12.26 2.03 5.75
C GLY A 131 -12.25 1.40 4.36
N LYS A 132 -11.11 1.45 3.65
CA LYS A 132 -10.97 0.92 2.29
C LYS A 132 -10.46 -0.51 2.30
N MET A 133 -11.10 -1.37 1.52
CA MET A 133 -10.72 -2.78 1.38
C MET A 133 -9.45 -2.90 0.52
N THR A 134 -8.42 -3.55 1.08
CA THR A 134 -7.14 -3.83 0.38
C THR A 134 -7.08 -5.23 -0.25
N MET A 135 -8.08 -6.07 0.02
CA MET A 135 -8.13 -7.44 -0.50
C MET A 135 -8.13 -7.44 -2.04
N GLY A 136 -7.20 -8.17 -2.65
CA GLY A 136 -7.04 -8.25 -4.10
C GLY A 136 -6.40 -7.01 -4.75
N CYS A 137 -5.96 -6.02 -3.97
CA CYS A 137 -5.37 -4.81 -4.52
C CYS A 137 -3.95 -5.03 -5.08
N THR A 138 -3.56 -4.11 -5.95
CA THR A 138 -2.18 -3.97 -6.45
C THR A 138 -1.46 -2.88 -5.68
N ALA A 139 -0.23 -3.16 -5.23
CA ALA A 139 0.66 -2.17 -4.64
C ALA A 139 1.71 -1.72 -5.66
N TYR A 140 1.70 -0.44 -6.01
CA TYR A 140 2.77 0.20 -6.78
C TYR A 140 3.77 0.85 -5.83
N ILE A 141 5.07 0.60 -6.01
CA ILE A 141 6.09 0.97 -5.01
C ILE A 141 7.38 1.46 -5.69
N THR A 142 8.02 2.49 -5.14
CA THR A 142 9.28 3.01 -5.69
C THR A 142 10.42 1.97 -5.66
N MET A 143 10.49 1.13 -4.63
CA MET A 143 11.47 0.05 -4.50
C MET A 143 10.77 -1.23 -4.03
N PRO A 144 11.33 -2.41 -4.34
CA PRO A 144 10.83 -3.65 -3.78
C PRO A 144 10.69 -3.58 -2.25
N PRO A 145 9.59 -4.11 -1.69
CA PRO A 145 9.32 -3.98 -0.26
C PRO A 145 10.38 -4.72 0.56
N CYS A 146 10.66 -4.23 1.76
CA CYS A 146 11.46 -5.01 2.71
C CYS A 146 10.67 -6.23 3.21
N LYS A 147 11.33 -7.18 3.88
CA LYS A 147 10.65 -8.38 4.44
C LYS A 147 9.42 -8.04 5.29
N LYS A 148 9.52 -7.01 6.14
CA LYS A 148 8.41 -6.58 7.01
C LYS A 148 7.24 -6.01 6.22
N CYS A 149 7.52 -5.10 5.29
CA CYS A 149 6.51 -4.53 4.41
C CYS A 149 5.85 -5.61 3.54
N PHE A 150 6.62 -6.56 3.01
CA PHE A 150 6.07 -7.68 2.26
C PHE A 150 5.12 -8.55 3.10
N MET A 151 5.50 -8.87 4.34
CA MET A 151 4.60 -9.58 5.28
C MET A 151 3.31 -8.79 5.52
N SER A 152 3.40 -7.47 5.71
CA SER A 152 2.23 -6.61 5.90
C SER A 152 1.33 -6.58 4.65
N LEU A 153 1.90 -6.37 3.47
CA LEU A 153 1.15 -6.38 2.20
C LEU A 153 0.43 -7.72 2.00
N TYR A 154 1.12 -8.84 2.22
CA TYR A 154 0.52 -10.17 2.14
C TYR A 154 -0.62 -10.35 3.15
N ALA A 155 -0.40 -9.98 4.42
CA ALA A 155 -1.43 -10.10 5.45
C ALA A 155 -2.66 -9.22 5.17
N SER A 156 -2.47 -8.11 4.47
CA SER A 156 -3.55 -7.21 4.03
C SER A 156 -4.23 -7.65 2.73
N GLY A 157 -3.90 -8.83 2.19
CA GLY A 157 -4.58 -9.39 1.01
C GLY A 157 -4.13 -8.79 -0.32
N ILE A 158 -2.97 -8.13 -0.37
CA ILE A 158 -2.39 -7.65 -1.64
C ILE A 158 -1.96 -8.85 -2.48
N THR A 159 -2.43 -8.91 -3.73
CA THR A 159 -2.18 -10.02 -4.66
C THR A 159 -1.14 -9.68 -5.72
N ARG A 160 -0.82 -8.40 -5.89
CA ARG A 160 0.10 -7.92 -6.92
C ARG A 160 0.96 -6.77 -6.42
N ILE A 161 2.26 -6.81 -6.72
CA ILE A 161 3.23 -5.79 -6.36
C ILE A 161 4.02 -5.39 -7.61
N VAL A 162 3.94 -4.12 -7.99
CA VAL A 162 4.71 -3.55 -9.09
C VAL A 162 5.71 -2.56 -8.52
N SER A 163 7.00 -2.75 -8.79
CA SER A 163 8.04 -1.86 -8.28
C SER A 163 8.98 -1.35 -9.36
N ARG A 164 9.50 -0.13 -9.18
CA ARG A 164 10.42 0.47 -10.16
C ARG A 164 11.72 -0.32 -10.33
N GLN A 165 12.17 -1.00 -9.28
CA GLN A 165 13.31 -1.91 -9.36
C GLN A 165 12.86 -3.36 -9.36
N SER A 166 13.61 -4.21 -10.05
CA SER A 166 13.40 -5.65 -10.04
C SER A 166 14.24 -6.32 -8.95
N LEU A 167 13.68 -7.35 -8.34
CA LEU A 167 14.45 -8.27 -7.51
C LEU A 167 15.01 -9.41 -8.37
N PRO A 168 16.20 -9.94 -8.03
CA PRO A 168 16.67 -11.18 -8.62
C PRO A 168 15.68 -12.33 -8.39
N GLU A 169 15.53 -13.22 -9.37
CA GLU A 169 14.62 -14.37 -9.27
C GLU A 169 14.93 -15.29 -8.10
N ASN A 170 16.21 -15.42 -7.74
CA ASN A 170 16.66 -16.21 -6.61
C ASN A 170 16.48 -15.50 -5.25
N SER A 171 15.88 -14.31 -5.22
CA SER A 171 15.59 -13.64 -3.95
C SER A 171 14.49 -14.36 -3.18
N ILE A 172 14.64 -14.45 -1.86
CA ILE A 172 13.66 -15.10 -0.99
C ILE A 172 12.26 -14.48 -1.11
N LEU A 173 12.16 -13.17 -1.36
CA LEU A 173 10.87 -12.49 -1.55
C LEU A 173 10.15 -13.00 -2.81
N VAL A 174 10.86 -13.09 -3.94
CA VAL A 174 10.27 -13.58 -5.20
C VAL A 174 9.83 -15.03 -5.09
N GLN A 175 10.64 -15.88 -4.43
CA GLN A 175 10.29 -17.28 -4.19
C GLN A 175 9.04 -17.42 -3.32
N VAL A 176 8.97 -16.69 -2.20
CA VAL A 176 7.81 -16.73 -1.31
C VAL A 176 6.58 -16.14 -2.00
N ALA A 177 6.72 -15.05 -2.76
CA ALA A 177 5.63 -14.47 -3.53
C ALA A 177 5.04 -15.49 -4.51
N LYS A 178 5.88 -16.19 -5.28
CA LYS A 178 5.46 -17.26 -6.19
C LYS A 178 4.73 -18.40 -5.45
N GLN A 179 5.24 -18.84 -4.31
CA GLN A 179 4.60 -19.87 -3.49
C GLN A 179 3.23 -19.43 -2.92
N LYS A 180 3.05 -18.14 -2.67
CA LYS A 180 1.82 -17.56 -2.13
C LYS A 180 0.88 -17.00 -3.18
N GLY A 181 1.22 -17.12 -4.47
CA GLY A 181 0.40 -16.60 -5.57
C GLY A 181 0.37 -15.07 -5.64
N ILE A 182 1.39 -14.39 -5.14
CA ILE A 182 1.54 -12.94 -5.26
C ILE A 182 2.37 -12.64 -6.50
N GLU A 183 1.82 -11.87 -7.42
CA GLU A 183 2.54 -11.41 -8.60
C GLU A 183 3.52 -10.29 -8.22
N MET A 184 4.79 -10.43 -8.59
CA MET A 184 5.80 -9.39 -8.40
C MET A 184 6.41 -8.99 -9.73
N ILE A 185 6.27 -7.71 -10.10
CA ILE A 185 6.81 -7.15 -11.34
C ILE A 185 7.80 -6.04 -11.01
N GLY A 186 8.94 -6.07 -11.68
CA GLY A 186 9.93 -5.00 -11.64
C GLY A 186 10.16 -4.41 -13.02
N LEU A 187 10.31 -3.09 -13.11
CA LEU A 187 10.57 -2.42 -14.39
C LEU A 187 11.97 -2.76 -14.91
N ASP A 188 12.03 -3.13 -16.19
CA ASP A 188 13.29 -3.29 -16.91
C ASP A 188 13.98 -1.94 -17.16
N LYS A 189 15.15 -1.98 -17.81
CA LYS A 189 15.96 -0.78 -18.07
C LYS A 189 15.22 0.21 -18.98
N ASP A 190 14.61 -0.27 -20.06
CA ASP A 190 13.98 0.57 -21.08
C ASP A 190 12.69 1.21 -20.54
N MET A 191 11.91 0.48 -19.74
CA MET A 191 10.74 1.00 -19.01
C MET A 191 11.14 2.12 -18.05
N LYS A 192 12.26 1.96 -17.32
CA LYS A 192 12.77 2.99 -16.41
C LYS A 192 13.21 4.25 -17.14
N GLU A 193 13.92 4.10 -18.26
CA GLU A 193 14.37 5.24 -19.07
C GLU A 193 13.19 6.00 -19.67
N ARG A 194 12.20 5.29 -20.23
CA ARG A 194 10.95 5.91 -20.72
C ARG A 194 10.19 6.63 -19.62
N GLN A 195 10.09 6.03 -18.43
CA GLN A 195 9.49 6.68 -17.27
C GLN A 195 10.25 7.96 -16.89
N ASP A 196 11.59 7.91 -16.80
CA ASP A 196 12.38 9.07 -16.40
C ASP A 196 12.18 10.26 -17.35
N LEU A 197 12.12 10.00 -18.67
CA LEU A 197 11.81 11.02 -19.67
C LEU A 197 10.41 11.65 -19.46
N ARG A 198 9.39 10.83 -19.18
CA ARG A 198 8.03 11.33 -18.91
C ARG A 198 7.99 12.20 -17.66
N ILE A 199 8.59 11.72 -16.56
CA ILE A 199 8.65 12.47 -15.30
C ILE A 199 9.44 13.77 -15.46
N GLN A 200 10.56 13.76 -16.18
CA GLN A 200 11.31 14.98 -16.47
C GLN A 200 10.48 15.98 -17.29
N THR A 201 9.68 15.50 -18.23
CA THR A 201 8.78 16.36 -19.03
C THR A 201 7.70 16.98 -18.15
N ILE A 202 7.03 16.18 -17.32
CA ILE A 202 5.97 16.65 -16.41
C ILE A 202 6.51 17.71 -15.43
N VAL A 203 7.64 17.42 -14.78
CA VAL A 203 8.24 18.33 -13.79
C VAL A 203 8.86 19.56 -14.46
N GLY A 204 9.48 19.38 -15.64
CA GLY A 204 10.16 20.43 -16.38
C GLY A 204 9.21 21.44 -17.04
N ALA A 205 8.09 20.96 -17.60
CA ALA A 205 7.06 21.82 -18.17
C ALA A 205 6.51 22.83 -17.14
N ASN A 206 6.39 22.41 -15.88
CA ASN A 206 5.90 23.27 -14.79
C ASN A 206 6.95 24.26 -14.25
N LYS A 207 8.25 24.03 -14.48
CA LYS A 207 9.31 24.99 -14.13
C LYS A 207 9.36 26.20 -15.06
N ILE A 208 8.97 26.04 -16.32
CA ILE A 208 8.90 27.14 -17.29
C ILE A 208 7.74 28.11 -16.95
N GLN A 209 6.72 27.65 -16.23
CA GLN A 209 5.58 28.46 -15.82
C GLN A 209 5.74 29.17 -14.46
N LYS A 210 6.70 28.76 -13.62
CA LYS A 210 6.89 29.28 -12.24
C LYS A 210 8.05 30.29 -12.09
N HIS A 211 8.60 30.84 -13.17
CA HIS A 211 9.82 31.67 -13.10
C HIS A 211 9.61 33.15 -12.73
N ASP A 212 8.41 33.56 -12.29
CA ASP A 212 8.11 34.96 -11.98
C ASP A 212 7.80 35.28 -10.52
N ASP A 213 7.85 34.33 -9.57
CA ASP A 213 7.76 34.72 -8.15
C ASP A 213 8.37 33.72 -7.16
N ASP A 214 8.95 34.28 -6.11
CA ASP A 214 9.52 33.70 -4.89
C ASP A 214 10.94 33.07 -4.89
N GLY A 215 11.78 33.69 -4.06
CA GLY A 215 13.15 33.33 -3.76
C GLY A 215 13.32 32.37 -2.57
N ASN A 216 14.31 31.49 -2.74
CA ASN A 216 15.38 31.14 -1.80
C ASN A 216 15.03 30.64 -0.37
N ASP A 217 15.02 29.31 -0.20
CA ASP A 217 15.49 28.62 1.04
C ASP A 217 15.66 27.07 0.83
N ASP A 218 15.02 26.48 -0.18
CA ASP A 218 14.97 25.01 -0.40
C ASP A 218 16.22 24.37 -1.04
N ASP A 219 17.15 25.16 -1.58
CA ASP A 219 18.27 24.61 -2.37
C ASP A 219 19.49 24.22 -1.52
N VAL A 220 19.61 24.73 -0.29
CA VAL A 220 20.70 24.38 0.63
C VAL A 220 20.47 22.97 1.23
N ASP A 221 19.23 22.62 1.62
CA ASP A 221 18.91 21.31 2.22
C ASP A 221 19.02 20.14 1.22
N LYS A 222 18.75 20.38 -0.07
CA LYS A 222 18.83 19.31 -1.10
C LYS A 222 20.26 18.82 -1.35
N ASN A 223 21.24 19.71 -1.35
CA ASN A 223 22.65 19.34 -1.57
C ASN A 223 23.22 18.52 -0.41
N ASP A 224 22.90 18.89 0.83
CA ASP A 224 23.31 18.17 2.04
C ASP A 224 22.69 16.76 2.08
N VAL A 225 21.42 16.64 1.71
CA VAL A 225 20.73 15.34 1.61
C VAL A 225 21.35 14.44 0.55
N VAL A 226 21.78 14.99 -0.59
CA VAL A 226 22.45 14.21 -1.65
C VAL A 226 23.82 13.71 -1.19
N GLN A 227 24.62 14.54 -0.53
CA GLN A 227 25.93 14.12 0.00
C GLN A 227 25.80 13.06 1.09
N GLU A 228 24.86 13.21 2.02
CA GLU A 228 24.61 12.23 3.07
C GLU A 228 24.12 10.88 2.51
N ARG A 229 23.29 10.89 1.45
CA ARG A 229 22.86 9.68 0.74
C ARG A 229 24.03 8.96 0.07
N LYS A 230 24.97 9.69 -0.52
CA LYS A 230 26.17 9.12 -1.13
C LYS A 230 27.04 8.44 -0.07
N ARG A 231 27.34 9.13 1.04
CA ARG A 231 28.11 8.62 2.17
C ARG A 231 27.52 7.32 2.74
N ARG A 232 26.21 7.27 2.98
CA ARG A 232 25.54 6.05 3.49
C ARG A 232 25.55 4.89 2.51
N ARG A 233 25.49 5.14 1.20
CA ARG A 233 25.60 4.08 0.18
C ARG A 233 26.99 3.47 0.21
N GLU A 234 28.03 4.31 0.26
CA GLU A 234 29.42 3.90 0.38
C GLU A 234 29.66 3.10 1.67
N GLU A 235 29.15 3.55 2.81
CA GLU A 235 29.23 2.82 4.08
C GLU A 235 28.52 1.46 4.04
N LYS A 236 27.31 1.39 3.47
CA LYS A 236 26.59 0.11 3.30
C LYS A 236 27.33 -0.84 2.37
N GLN A 237 27.98 -0.32 1.33
CA GLN A 237 28.76 -1.10 0.37
C GLN A 237 30.04 -1.61 1.03
N ALA A 238 30.77 -0.76 1.73
CA ALA A 238 31.96 -1.12 2.51
C ALA A 238 31.62 -2.17 3.58
N ARG A 239 30.51 -2.02 4.31
CA ARG A 239 30.07 -3.02 5.31
C ARG A 239 29.73 -4.37 4.69
N LYS A 240 29.12 -4.38 3.49
CA LYS A 240 28.85 -5.61 2.73
C LYS A 240 30.15 -6.26 2.23
N GLU A 241 31.11 -5.47 1.76
CA GLU A 241 32.43 -5.95 1.31
C GLU A 241 33.25 -6.51 2.47
N GLN A 242 33.31 -5.81 3.61
CA GLN A 242 33.94 -6.30 4.83
C GLN A 242 33.30 -7.61 5.32
N ALA A 243 31.97 -7.71 5.31
CA ALA A 243 31.27 -8.95 5.66
C ALA A 243 31.58 -10.10 4.68
N LYS A 244 31.77 -9.79 3.38
CA LYS A 244 32.14 -10.77 2.35
C LYS A 244 33.59 -11.25 2.51
N GLN A 245 34.53 -10.33 2.77
CA GLN A 245 35.94 -10.64 3.03
C GLN A 245 36.09 -11.50 4.30
N LYS A 246 35.40 -11.14 5.38
CA LYS A 246 35.43 -11.90 6.64
C LYS A 246 34.87 -13.32 6.50
N LYS A 247 33.93 -13.53 5.57
CA LYS A 247 33.37 -14.85 5.26
C LYS A 247 34.24 -15.69 4.31
N GLN A 248 35.22 -15.08 3.64
CA GLN A 248 36.21 -15.78 2.81
C GLN A 248 37.48 -16.17 3.58
N GLN A 249 37.67 -15.61 4.79
CA GLN A 249 38.79 -15.90 5.68
C GLN A 249 38.45 -16.94 6.77
N LEU A 250 37.23 -17.48 6.76
CA LEU A 250 36.72 -18.56 7.62
C LEU A 250 36.46 -19.79 6.76
#